data_AF-X1BTE1-F1
#
_entry.id   AF-X1BTE1-F1
#
_cell.length_a   1.000
_cell.length_b   1.000
_cell.length_c   1.000
_cell.angle_alpha   90.00
_cell.angle_beta   90.00
_cell.angle_gamma   90.00
#
_symmetry.space_group_name_H-M   'P 1'
#
loop_
_entity.id
_entity.type
_entity.pdbx_description
1 polymer ?
#
loop_
_entity_poly.entity_id
_entity_poly.type
_entity_poly.pdbx_seq_one_letter_code
_entity_poly.pdbx_strand_id
1 'polypeptide(L)'
;MSKGYTGKILRVNLSNGSITEEAYGDTFYRRYVGGWGIIGYHLLKELEPMIDPFGPENKLIFAAGPITGVPLPGNGRNAVGAKSPLTGGFGVGEAGGYWGAGLKHAGFDGVIFEGRSEDPVYLWLKDGEAELR
;
A
#
# COMPACT_ATOMS: atom_id res chain seq x y z
N MET A 1 4.48 19.69 2.59
CA MET A 1 5.95 19.82 2.32
C MET A 1 6.47 18.43 1.91
N SER A 2 6.94 18.19 0.67
CA SER A 2 7.33 16.85 0.17
C SER A 2 8.72 16.38 0.62
N LYS A 3 8.93 16.29 1.95
CA LYS A 3 10.18 15.81 2.56
C LYS A 3 10.19 14.28 2.70
N GLY A 4 10.12 13.58 1.56
CA GLY A 4 10.16 12.12 1.51
C GLY A 4 8.80 11.43 1.34
N TYR A 5 7.72 12.15 1.06
CA TYR A 5 6.43 11.59 0.64
C TYR A 5 6.08 12.06 -0.77
N THR A 6 5.44 11.18 -1.55
CA THR A 6 4.86 11.57 -2.84
C THR A 6 3.46 12.18 -2.65
N GLY A 7 2.81 11.91 -1.52
CA GLY A 7 1.49 12.43 -1.16
C GLY A 7 0.34 11.62 -1.75
N LYS A 8 0.64 10.52 -2.45
CA LYS A 8 -0.33 9.74 -3.22
C LYS A 8 -0.31 8.28 -2.82
N ILE A 9 -1.47 7.70 -2.60
CA ILE A 9 -1.67 6.25 -2.43
C ILE A 9 -2.59 5.79 -3.54
N LEU A 10 -2.20 4.73 -4.25
CA LEU A 10 -3.03 4.16 -5.31
C LEU A 10 -4.02 3.16 -4.69
N ARG A 11 -5.29 3.21 -5.09
CA ARG A 11 -6.29 2.18 -4.76
C ARG A 11 -6.67 1.43 -6.03
N VAL A 12 -6.65 0.11 -5.95
CA VAL A 12 -6.94 -0.81 -7.04
C VAL A 12 -8.04 -1.76 -6.61
N ASN A 13 -9.20 -1.65 -7.24
CA ASN A 13 -10.30 -2.59 -7.03
C ASN A 13 -10.23 -3.69 -8.10
N LEU A 14 -9.82 -4.88 -7.69
CA LEU A 14 -9.61 -6.02 -8.58
C LEU A 14 -10.92 -6.61 -9.12
N SER A 15 -12.05 -6.38 -8.45
CA SER A 15 -13.35 -6.89 -8.89
C SER A 15 -13.90 -6.15 -10.10
N ASN A 16 -13.57 -4.86 -10.26
CA ASN A 16 -14.05 -4.05 -11.37
C ASN A 16 -12.93 -3.40 -12.21
N GLY A 17 -11.67 -3.66 -11.86
CA GLY A 17 -10.49 -3.14 -12.56
C GLY A 17 -10.25 -1.64 -12.37
N SER A 18 -10.99 -0.96 -11.50
CA SER A 18 -10.80 0.48 -11.29
C SER A 18 -9.52 0.79 -10.52
N ILE A 19 -8.84 1.84 -10.96
CA ILE A 19 -7.62 2.37 -10.35
C ILE A 19 -7.85 3.84 -10.04
N THR A 20 -7.67 4.24 -8.78
CA THR A 20 -7.85 5.62 -8.32
C THR A 20 -6.68 6.09 -7.47
N GLU A 21 -6.40 7.39 -7.49
CA GLU A 21 -5.38 8.00 -6.65
C GLU A 21 -6.03 8.70 -5.45
N GLU A 22 -5.55 8.40 -4.25
CA GLU A 22 -5.91 9.10 -3.03
C GLU A 22 -4.77 10.04 -2.61
N ALA A 23 -5.09 11.34 -2.49
CA ALA A 23 -4.15 12.35 -2.04
C ALA A 23 -4.24 12.58 -0.52
N TYR A 24 -3.10 12.59 0.15
CA TYR A 24 -2.99 12.81 1.59
C TYR A 24 -2.14 14.04 1.92
N GLY A 25 -2.55 14.77 2.95
CA GLY A 25 -1.87 16.00 3.41
C GLY A 25 -0.90 15.77 4.58
N ASP A 26 -0.16 16.82 4.94
CA ASP A 26 0.86 16.79 6.01
C ASP A 26 0.34 16.21 7.34
N THR A 27 -0.92 16.47 7.72
CA THR A 27 -1.52 15.95 8.96
C THR A 27 -1.57 14.42 8.99
N PHE A 28 -1.90 13.79 7.86
CA PHE A 28 -1.95 12.34 7.74
C PHE A 28 -0.56 11.74 7.95
N TYR A 29 0.42 12.22 7.18
CA TYR A 29 1.78 11.69 7.23
C TYR A 29 2.50 12.01 8.55
N ARG A 30 2.21 13.14 9.19
CA ARG A 30 2.74 13.43 10.53
C ARG A 30 2.19 12.48 11.60
N ARG A 31 0.95 12.02 11.43
CA ARG A 31 0.31 11.10 12.38
C ARG A 31 0.70 9.65 12.16
N TYR A 32 0.76 9.21 10.90
CA TYR A 32 0.92 7.79 10.56
C TYR A 32 2.30 7.43 10.01
N VAL A 33 3.14 8.40 9.67
CA VAL A 33 4.56 8.26 9.28
C VAL A 33 4.82 7.49 7.98
N GLY A 34 4.04 6.48 7.60
CA GLY A 34 4.30 5.61 6.45
C GLY A 34 4.28 4.13 6.82
N GLY A 35 4.56 3.26 5.85
CA GLY A 35 4.69 1.81 6.06
C GLY A 35 3.53 1.23 6.87
N TRP A 36 3.83 0.65 8.03
CA TRP A 36 2.85 0.04 8.94
C TRP A 36 1.74 1.00 9.36
N GLY A 37 2.04 2.29 9.55
CA GLY A 37 1.04 3.25 9.99
C GLY A 37 -0.01 3.54 8.92
N ILE A 38 0.38 3.55 7.64
CA ILE A 38 -0.57 3.61 6.52
C ILE A 38 -1.44 2.35 6.51
N ILE A 39 -0.82 1.18 6.58
CA ILE A 39 -1.53 -0.11 6.58
C ILE A 39 -2.53 -0.15 7.75
N GLY A 40 -2.07 0.12 8.97
CA GLY A 40 -2.89 0.11 10.17
C GLY A 40 -4.05 1.10 10.11
N TYR A 41 -3.82 2.31 9.58
CA TYR A 41 -4.88 3.30 9.39
C TYR A 41 -6.00 2.75 8.50
N HIS A 42 -5.66 2.24 7.31
CA HIS A 42 -6.66 1.76 6.36
C HIS A 42 -7.37 0.51 6.85
N LEU A 43 -6.62 -0.47 7.39
CA LEU A 43 -7.25 -1.69 7.90
C LEU A 43 -8.18 -1.41 9.09
N LEU A 44 -7.80 -0.51 10.01
CA LEU A 44 -8.65 -0.15 11.15
C LEU A 44 -9.89 0.63 10.73
N LYS A 45 -9.78 1.49 9.72
CA LYS A 45 -10.86 2.37 9.27
C LYS A 45 -11.83 1.67 8.31
N GLU A 46 -11.35 0.74 7.50
CA GLU A 46 -12.06 0.25 6.31
C GLU A 46 -12.40 -1.25 6.35
N LEU A 47 -11.96 -1.99 7.37
CA LEU A 47 -12.37 -3.38 7.54
C LEU A 47 -13.43 -3.49 8.63
N GLU A 48 -14.53 -4.15 8.28
CA GLU A 48 -15.48 -4.61 9.28
C GLU A 48 -14.82 -5.67 10.18
N PRO A 49 -15.20 -5.72 11.47
CA PRO A 49 -14.78 -6.82 12.33
C PRO A 49 -15.18 -8.17 11.72
N MET A 50 -14.37 -9.20 11.97
CA MET A 50 -14.71 -10.59 11.64
C MET A 50 -14.90 -10.93 10.15
N ILE A 51 -14.53 -10.06 9.20
CA ILE A 51 -14.48 -10.44 7.78
C ILE A 51 -13.63 -11.69 7.53
N ASP A 52 -13.95 -12.46 6.49
CA ASP A 52 -13.11 -13.55 6.04
C ASP A 52 -11.77 -13.00 5.50
N PRO A 53 -10.60 -13.41 6.02
CA PRO A 53 -9.31 -12.97 5.50
C PRO A 53 -9.04 -13.40 4.05
N PHE A 54 -9.75 -14.40 3.52
CA PHE A 54 -9.68 -14.79 2.10
C PHE A 54 -10.76 -14.13 1.23
N GLY A 55 -11.69 -13.39 1.85
CA GLY A 55 -12.78 -12.72 1.16
C GLY A 55 -12.35 -11.45 0.42
N PRO A 56 -13.13 -11.00 -0.57
CA PRO A 56 -12.86 -9.78 -1.34
C PRO A 56 -12.85 -8.49 -0.49
N GLU A 57 -13.36 -8.58 0.74
CA GLU A 57 -13.52 -7.42 1.64
C GLU A 57 -12.21 -7.11 2.38
N ASN A 58 -11.30 -8.09 2.44
CA ASN A 58 -9.96 -7.87 2.96
C ASN A 58 -9.18 -6.96 2.01
N LYS A 59 -8.17 -6.29 2.55
CA LYS A 59 -7.31 -5.38 1.80
C LYS A 59 -5.88 -5.85 1.89
N LEU A 60 -5.19 -5.89 0.75
CA LEU A 60 -3.75 -6.13 0.70
C LEU A 60 -3.05 -4.82 0.40
N ILE A 61 -2.31 -4.30 1.37
CA ILE A 61 -1.76 -2.95 1.33
C ILE A 61 -0.24 -3.02 1.31
N PHE A 62 0.35 -2.44 0.28
CA PHE A 62 1.78 -2.19 0.17
C PHE A 62 2.04 -0.74 0.54
N ALA A 63 2.98 -0.47 1.44
CA ALA A 63 3.28 0.88 1.88
C ALA A 63 4.79 1.09 2.07
N ALA A 64 5.28 2.18 1.50
CA ALA A 64 6.65 2.64 1.69
C ALA A 64 6.75 3.55 2.94
N GLY A 65 7.96 3.63 3.49
CA GLY A 65 8.30 4.57 4.54
C GLY A 65 8.66 5.96 4.00
N PRO A 66 8.84 6.94 4.91
CA PRO A 66 9.19 8.32 4.55
C PRO A 66 10.61 8.45 3.99
N ILE A 67 11.49 7.51 4.34
CA ILE A 67 12.90 7.49 3.90
C ILE A 67 13.16 6.43 2.84
N THR A 68 12.13 5.69 2.40
CA THR A 68 12.29 4.65 1.39
C THR A 68 12.73 5.27 0.06
N GLY A 69 13.82 4.76 -0.51
CA GLY A 69 14.37 5.23 -1.80
C GLY A 69 15.29 6.46 -1.72
N VAL A 70 15.49 7.05 -0.54
CA VAL A 70 16.50 8.11 -0.33
C VAL A 70 17.92 7.51 -0.51
N PRO A 71 18.97 8.26 -0.90
CA PRO A 71 20.33 7.72 -0.97
C PRO A 71 20.98 7.58 0.42
N LEU A 72 20.42 6.71 1.28
CA LEU A 72 20.96 6.37 2.60
C LEU A 72 21.18 4.85 2.69
N PRO A 73 22.26 4.37 3.32
CA PRO A 73 22.48 2.93 3.48
C PRO A 73 21.31 2.24 4.21
N GLY A 74 20.80 1.15 3.63
CA GLY A 74 19.83 0.26 4.30
C GLY A 74 18.35 0.68 4.25
N ASN A 75 17.98 1.73 3.51
CA ASN A 75 16.63 2.30 3.52
C ASN A 75 15.69 1.82 2.38
N GLY A 76 15.92 0.62 1.84
CA GLY A 76 15.08 0.02 0.80
C GLY A 76 13.88 -0.78 1.33
N ARG A 77 13.41 -0.50 2.55
CA ARG A 77 12.36 -1.28 3.21
C ARG A 77 10.95 -0.79 2.84
N ASN A 78 10.02 -1.73 2.73
CA ASN A 78 8.59 -1.49 2.60
C ASN A 78 7.80 -2.55 3.38
N ALA A 79 6.57 -2.20 3.75
CA ALA A 79 5.67 -3.08 4.47
C ALA A 79 4.55 -3.57 3.55
N VAL A 80 4.05 -4.78 3.83
CA VAL A 80 2.88 -5.37 3.19
C VAL A 80 1.99 -5.94 4.26
N GLY A 81 0.70 -5.58 4.27
CA GLY A 81 -0.20 -6.04 5.32
C GLY A 81 -1.66 -6.17 4.91
N ALA A 82 -2.37 -6.97 5.70
CA ALA A 82 -3.76 -7.33 5.52
C ALA A 82 -4.33 -7.88 6.85
N LYS A 83 -5.61 -8.26 6.87
CA LYS A 83 -6.08 -9.21 7.88
C LYS A 83 -5.43 -10.57 7.63
N SER A 84 -4.73 -11.09 8.62
CA SER A 84 -3.97 -12.34 8.51
C SER A 84 -4.90 -13.56 8.45
N PRO A 85 -4.76 -14.44 7.44
CA PRO A 85 -5.50 -15.71 7.42
C PRO A 85 -4.99 -16.71 8.46
N LEU A 86 -3.74 -16.58 8.90
CA LEU A 86 -3.15 -17.48 9.89
C LEU A 86 -3.61 -17.15 11.31
N THR A 87 -3.69 -15.87 11.65
CA THR A 87 -3.95 -15.42 13.03
C THR A 87 -5.31 -14.77 13.23
N GLY A 88 -6.01 -14.42 12.14
CA GLY A 88 -7.28 -13.69 12.18
C GLY A 88 -7.17 -12.22 12.58
N GLY A 89 -5.97 -11.73 12.91
CA GLY A 89 -5.71 -10.36 13.35
C GLY A 89 -4.99 -9.50 12.31
N PHE A 90 -4.37 -8.42 12.77
CA PHE A 90 -3.48 -7.58 11.96
C PHE A 90 -2.23 -8.36 11.57
N GLY A 91 -1.98 -8.51 10.26
CA GLY A 91 -0.78 -9.15 9.72
C GLY A 91 0.03 -8.17 8.89
N VAL A 92 1.32 -8.04 9.20
CA VAL A 92 2.26 -7.25 8.40
C VAL A 92 3.57 -8.01 8.25
N GLY A 93 4.09 -8.03 7.02
CA GLY A 93 5.45 -8.43 6.70
C GLY A 93 6.23 -7.25 6.13
N GLU A 94 7.55 -7.34 6.19
CA GLU A 94 8.45 -6.35 5.61
C GLU A 94 9.40 -6.99 4.61
N ALA A 95 9.62 -6.29 3.50
CA ALA A 95 10.60 -6.65 2.50
C ALA A 95 11.62 -5.51 2.34
N GLY A 96 12.86 -5.88 2.04
CA GLY A 96 13.90 -4.95 1.62
C GLY A 96 14.14 -5.02 0.11
N GLY A 97 15.24 -4.43 -0.34
CA GLY A 97 15.65 -4.43 -1.75
C GLY A 97 15.22 -3.16 -2.47
N TYR A 98 14.87 -3.30 -3.75
CA TYR A 98 14.66 -2.14 -4.64
C TYR A 98 13.18 -1.81 -4.89
N TRP A 99 12.25 -2.71 -4.55
CA TRP A 99 10.84 -2.54 -4.89
C TRP A 99 10.22 -1.29 -4.28
N GLY A 100 10.43 -1.06 -2.97
CA GLY A 100 9.90 0.13 -2.30
C GLY A 100 10.44 1.45 -2.87
N ALA A 101 11.72 1.48 -3.27
CA ALA A 101 12.30 2.65 -3.94
C ALA A 101 11.67 2.86 -5.33
N GLY A 102 11.45 1.78 -6.09
CA GLY A 102 10.75 1.82 -7.37
C GLY A 102 9.34 2.40 -7.25
N LEU A 103 8.57 1.97 -6.24
CA LEU A 103 7.24 2.51 -5.95
C LEU A 103 7.27 4.03 -5.71
N LYS A 104 8.22 4.49 -4.89
CA LYS A 104 8.39 5.93 -4.58
C LYS A 104 8.78 6.74 -5.82
N HIS A 105 9.69 6.22 -6.63
CA HIS A 105 10.08 6.86 -7.89
C HIS A 105 8.96 6.86 -8.93
N ALA A 106 8.07 5.86 -8.91
CA ALA A 106 6.86 5.86 -9.72
C ALA A 106 5.79 6.85 -9.22
N GLY A 107 6.02 7.55 -8.10
CA GLY A 107 5.15 8.62 -7.63
C GLY A 107 4.15 8.23 -6.55
N PHE A 108 4.27 7.04 -5.95
CA PHE A 108 3.30 6.55 -4.96
C PHE A 108 3.97 6.21 -3.61
N ASP A 109 3.25 6.47 -2.52
CA ASP A 109 3.64 6.09 -1.15
C ASP A 109 3.11 4.71 -0.76
N GLY A 110 2.10 4.21 -1.48
CA GLY A 110 1.49 2.92 -1.23
C GLY A 110 0.51 2.51 -2.33
N VAL A 111 0.11 1.24 -2.26
CA VAL A 111 -0.93 0.64 -3.10
C VAL A 111 -1.87 -0.17 -2.21
N ILE A 112 -3.17 0.06 -2.33
CA ILE A 112 -4.22 -0.68 -1.64
C ILE A 112 -4.96 -1.52 -2.68
N PHE A 113 -4.88 -2.84 -2.54
CA PHE A 113 -5.71 -3.77 -3.31
C PHE A 113 -6.94 -4.15 -2.50
N GLU A 114 -8.10 -4.12 -3.16
CA GLU A 114 -9.39 -4.60 -2.63
C GLU A 114 -10.13 -5.40 -3.70
N GLY A 115 -11.12 -6.18 -3.29
CA GLY A 115 -11.85 -7.05 -4.20
C GLY A 115 -11.03 -8.27 -4.64
N ARG A 116 -11.49 -8.93 -5.70
CA ARG A 116 -10.86 -10.13 -6.26
C ARG A 116 -11.07 -10.17 -7.76
N SER A 117 -10.00 -10.32 -8.52
CA SER A 117 -10.08 -10.52 -9.97
C SER A 117 -10.52 -11.96 -10.29
N GLU A 118 -11.27 -12.14 -11.36
CA GLU A 118 -11.67 -13.46 -11.85
C GLU A 118 -10.50 -14.21 -12.50
N ASP A 119 -9.55 -13.47 -13.07
CA ASP A 119 -8.36 -14.00 -13.74
C ASP A 119 -7.07 -13.56 -13.04
N PRO A 120 -5.95 -14.29 -13.20
CA PRO A 120 -4.65 -13.83 -12.75
C PRO A 120 -4.23 -12.54 -13.48
N VAL A 121 -3.98 -11.48 -12.72
CA VAL A 121 -3.56 -10.16 -13.22
C VAL A 121 -2.37 -9.64 -12.42
N TYR A 122 -1.68 -8.64 -12.96
CA TYR A 122 -0.65 -7.87 -12.26
C TYR A 122 -0.85 -6.37 -12.45
N LEU A 123 -0.46 -5.60 -11.42
CA LEU A 123 -0.40 -4.15 -11.51
C LEU A 123 0.96 -3.72 -12.05
N TRP A 124 0.94 -2.99 -13.17
CA TRP A 124 2.10 -2.33 -13.73
C TRP A 124 2.12 -0.86 -13.34
N LEU A 125 3.23 -0.40 -12.73
CA LEU A 125 3.45 0.99 -12.34
C LEU A 125 4.71 1.52 -13.01
N LYS A 126 4.59 2.66 -13.69
CA LYS A 126 5.74 3.32 -14.31
C LYS A 126 5.52 4.82 -14.42
N ASP A 127 6.45 5.61 -13.86
CA ASP A 127 6.51 7.06 -14.06
C ASP A 127 5.18 7.81 -13.79
N GLY A 128 4.40 7.36 -12.80
CA GLY A 128 3.08 7.92 -12.45
C GLY A 128 1.89 7.25 -13.15
N GLU A 129 2.12 6.36 -14.11
CA GLU A 129 1.08 5.58 -14.77
C GLU A 129 0.84 4.26 -14.04
N ALA A 130 -0.42 3.84 -14.02
CA ALA A 130 -0.87 2.59 -13.41
C ALA A 130 -1.84 1.85 -14.33
N GLU A 131 -1.57 0.55 -14.56
CA GLU A 131 -2.37 -0.30 -15.42
C GLU A 131 -2.50 -1.70 -14.82
N LEU A 132 -3.70 -2.28 -14.87
CA LEU A 132 -3.94 -3.67 -14.51
C LEU A 132 -3.89 -4.52 -15.78
N ARG A 133 -3.04 -5.55 -15.80
CA ARG A 133 -2.73 -6.37 -16.98
C ARG A 133 -2.83 -7.86 -16.70
#